data_AF-A0A1Z1FAN3-F1
#
_entry.id   AF-A0A1Z1FAN3-F1
#
_cell.length_a   1.000
_cell.length_b   1.000
_cell.length_c   1.000
_cell.angle_alpha   90.00
_cell.angle_beta   90.00
_cell.angle_gamma   90.00
#
_symmetry.space_group_name_H-M   'P 1'
#
loop_
_entity.id
_entity.type
_entity.pdbx_description
1 polymer ?
#
loop_
_entity_poly.entity_id
_entity_poly.type
_entity_poly.pdbx_seq_one_letter_code
_entity_poly.pdbx_strand_id
1 'polypeptide(L)'
;MTTFLRELAASQSVSQAASAVGLSRQSAYKLRDRLVGTPFALGWEVALEAGITQLAHAMLDRAINGVEVPHYYKGELVGTSRQYDERLAIWIAANPWKVGRHQLAREYSAKGFDELLQRIETGPLDWTDDEAGREGAEALRRARTYQGALEGWYGSNA
;
A
#
# COMPACT_ATOMS: atom_id res chain seq x y z
N MET A 1 -14.15 -11.15 1.00
CA MET A 1 -12.80 -10.72 0.56
C MET A 1 -12.76 -9.22 0.26
N THR A 2 -13.78 -8.66 -0.37
CA THR A 2 -13.88 -7.22 -0.68
C THR A 2 -13.90 -6.32 0.55
N THR A 3 -14.53 -6.74 1.66
CA THR A 3 -14.48 -6.02 2.96
C THR A 3 -13.04 -5.80 3.44
N PHE A 4 -12.18 -6.81 3.35
CA PHE A 4 -10.77 -6.69 3.71
C PHE A 4 -10.06 -5.64 2.84
N LEU A 5 -10.26 -5.67 1.52
CA LEU A 5 -9.62 -4.74 0.59
C LEU A 5 -10.12 -3.31 0.77
N ARG A 6 -11.40 -3.12 1.08
CA ARG A 6 -11.99 -1.82 1.39
C ARG A 6 -11.39 -1.23 2.67
N GLU A 7 -11.27 -2.04 3.71
CA GLU A 7 -10.62 -1.64 4.97
C GLU A 7 -9.12 -1.38 4.79
N LEU A 8 -8.44 -2.15 3.93
CA LEU A 8 -7.05 -1.93 3.59
C LEU A 8 -6.86 -0.60 2.84
N ALA A 9 -7.74 -0.30 1.89
CA ALA A 9 -7.72 0.98 1.16
C ALA A 9 -8.01 2.18 2.07
N ALA A 10 -8.89 2.02 3.06
CA ALA A 10 -9.22 3.08 4.01
C ALA A 10 -8.13 3.31 5.07
N SER A 11 -7.62 2.23 5.66
CA SER A 11 -6.73 2.29 6.83
C SER A 11 -5.25 2.20 6.50
N GLN A 12 -4.90 1.64 5.33
CA GLN A 12 -3.53 1.32 4.93
C GLN A 12 -2.80 0.40 5.94
N SER A 13 -3.59 -0.31 6.76
CA SER A 13 -3.10 -1.17 7.82
C SER A 13 -3.63 -2.58 7.65
N VAL A 14 -2.73 -3.49 7.26
CA VAL A 14 -3.06 -4.93 7.12
C VAL A 14 -3.60 -5.50 8.43
N SER A 15 -3.12 -5.02 9.58
CA SER A 15 -3.62 -5.46 10.89
C SER A 15 -5.09 -5.05 11.11
N GLN A 16 -5.45 -3.80 10.80
CA GLN A 16 -6.82 -3.32 10.96
C GLN A 16 -7.76 -3.99 9.97
N ALA A 17 -7.37 -4.08 8.70
CA ALA A 17 -8.13 -4.75 7.65
C ALA A 17 -8.35 -6.25 7.96
N ALA A 18 -7.32 -6.94 8.48
CA ALA A 18 -7.46 -8.34 8.88
C ALA A 18 -8.43 -8.49 10.05
N SER A 19 -8.34 -7.63 11.05
CA SER A 19 -9.26 -7.61 12.19
C SER A 19 -10.72 -7.42 11.77
N ALA A 20 -10.98 -6.55 10.80
CA ALA A 20 -12.32 -6.27 10.29
C ALA A 20 -12.99 -7.47 9.60
N VAL A 21 -12.21 -8.46 9.15
CA VAL A 21 -12.72 -9.71 8.56
C VAL A 21 -12.45 -10.95 9.41
N GLY A 22 -12.07 -10.77 10.68
CA GLY A 22 -11.82 -11.87 11.62
C GLY A 22 -10.54 -12.68 11.32
N LEU A 23 -9.58 -12.10 10.61
CA LEU A 23 -8.28 -12.72 10.33
C LEU A 23 -7.17 -12.15 11.22
N SER A 24 -6.17 -12.99 11.51
CA SER A 24 -4.88 -12.50 12.00
C SER A 24 -4.08 -11.84 10.86
N ARG A 25 -3.18 -10.92 11.20
CA ARG A 25 -2.25 -10.32 10.22
C ARG A 25 -1.45 -11.39 9.45
N GLN A 26 -0.98 -12.42 10.14
CA GLN A 26 -0.23 -13.52 9.52
C GLN A 26 -1.10 -14.34 8.56
N SER A 27 -2.35 -14.60 8.92
CA SER A 27 -3.31 -15.30 8.05
C SER A 27 -3.62 -14.49 6.79
N ALA A 28 -3.71 -13.16 6.90
CA ALA A 28 -3.93 -12.28 5.75
C ALA A 28 -2.77 -12.32 4.74
N TYR A 29 -1.51 -12.30 5.21
CA TYR A 29 -0.35 -12.45 4.32
C TYR A 29 -0.31 -13.85 3.68
N LYS A 30 -0.54 -14.92 4.46
CA LYS A 30 -0.63 -16.28 3.90
C LYS A 30 -1.71 -16.40 2.83
N LEU A 31 -2.83 -15.71 2.98
CA LEU A 31 -3.89 -15.66 1.97
C LEU A 31 -3.42 -14.92 0.71
N ARG A 32 -2.76 -13.77 0.86
CA ARG A 32 -2.16 -13.04 -0.26
C ARG A 32 -1.18 -13.91 -1.04
N ASP A 33 -0.30 -14.61 -0.36
CA ASP A 33 0.75 -15.43 -0.98
C ASP A 33 0.17 -16.62 -1.76
N ARG A 34 -0.97 -17.17 -1.32
CA ARG A 34 -1.71 -18.21 -2.07
C ARG A 34 -2.44 -17.66 -3.30
N LEU A 35 -2.80 -16.39 -3.27
CA LEU A 35 -3.62 -15.73 -4.29
C LEU A 35 -2.78 -14.85 -5.23
N VAL A 36 -1.47 -15.07 -5.29
CA VAL A 36 -0.58 -14.33 -6.18
C VAL A 36 -1.01 -14.49 -7.63
N GLY A 37 -1.19 -13.35 -8.28
CA GLY A 37 -1.62 -13.28 -9.66
C GLY A 37 -3.13 -13.44 -9.88
N THR A 38 -3.93 -13.38 -8.82
CA THR A 38 -5.39 -13.27 -8.93
C THR A 38 -5.83 -11.80 -8.94
N PRO A 39 -7.08 -11.50 -9.33
CA PRO A 39 -7.69 -10.18 -9.12
C PRO A 39 -7.61 -9.70 -7.66
N PHE A 40 -7.63 -10.60 -6.68
CA PHE A 40 -7.46 -10.23 -5.26
C PHE A 40 -6.05 -9.68 -4.96
N ALA A 41 -5.00 -10.27 -5.53
CA ALA A 41 -3.64 -9.75 -5.37
C ALA A 41 -3.50 -8.36 -6.01
N LEU A 42 -4.10 -8.14 -7.18
CA LEU A 42 -4.15 -6.80 -7.78
C LEU A 42 -4.92 -5.82 -6.89
N GLY A 43 -6.09 -6.22 -6.39
CA GLY A 43 -6.90 -5.39 -5.49
C GLY A 43 -6.16 -5.02 -4.21
N TRP A 44 -5.27 -5.89 -3.71
CA TRP A 44 -4.41 -5.60 -2.58
C TRP A 44 -3.38 -4.50 -2.89
N GLU A 45 -2.69 -4.59 -4.02
CA GLU A 45 -1.73 -3.57 -4.46
C GLU A 45 -2.42 -2.22 -4.70
N VAL A 46 -3.56 -2.23 -5.41
CA VAL A 46 -4.36 -1.02 -5.66
C VAL A 46 -4.86 -0.40 -4.35
N ALA A 47 -5.29 -1.21 -3.38
CA ALA A 47 -5.69 -0.73 -2.06
C ALA A 47 -4.54 -0.02 -1.33
N LEU A 48 -3.30 -0.52 -1.45
CA LEU A 48 -2.12 0.09 -0.82
C LEU A 48 -1.60 1.33 -1.55
N GLU A 49 -1.79 1.42 -2.86
CA GLU A 49 -1.35 2.56 -3.66
C GLU A 49 -2.01 3.88 -3.20
N ALA A 50 -3.28 3.81 -2.77
CA ALA A 50 -3.99 4.96 -2.19
C ALA A 50 -3.27 5.55 -0.96
N GLY A 51 -2.63 4.69 -0.15
CA GLY A 51 -1.88 5.10 1.05
C GLY A 51 -0.58 5.82 0.78
N ILE A 52 0.08 5.49 -0.34
CA ILE A 52 1.37 6.10 -0.72
C ILE A 52 1.21 7.61 -0.91
N THR A 53 0.08 8.06 -1.47
CA THR A 53 -0.19 9.50 -1.63
C THR A 53 -0.35 10.21 -0.28
N GLN A 54 -1.11 9.61 0.64
CA GLN A 54 -1.32 10.21 1.96
C GLN A 54 -0.04 10.25 2.78
N LEU A 55 0.76 9.17 2.70
CA LEU A 55 2.08 9.12 3.29
C LEU A 55 2.98 10.21 2.68
N ALA A 56 2.98 10.35 1.36
CA ALA A 56 3.80 11.34 0.68
C ALA A 56 3.42 12.78 1.06
N HIS A 57 2.13 13.09 1.20
CA HIS A 57 1.67 14.39 1.72
C HIS A 57 2.11 14.62 3.17
N ALA A 58 1.95 13.62 4.05
CA ALA A 58 2.37 13.73 5.45
C ALA A 58 3.89 13.87 5.58
N MET A 59 4.64 13.18 4.72
CA MET A 59 6.10 13.30 4.63
C MET A 59 6.52 14.69 4.13
N LEU A 60 5.84 15.22 3.10
CA LEU A 60 6.10 16.57 2.59
C LEU A 60 5.83 17.63 3.65
N ASP A 61 4.71 17.52 4.36
CA ASP A 61 4.35 18.41 5.47
C ASP A 61 5.43 18.38 6.56
N ARG A 62 5.86 17.19 6.99
CA ARG A 62 6.96 17.02 7.96
C ARG A 62 8.30 17.55 7.46
N ALA A 63 8.57 17.43 6.16
CA ALA A 63 9.81 17.92 5.56
C ALA A 63 9.85 19.45 5.51
N ILE A 64 8.72 20.09 5.16
CA ILE A 64 8.60 21.55 5.08
C ILE A 64 8.49 22.18 6.46
N ASN A 65 7.60 21.64 7.30
CA ASN A 65 7.22 22.24 8.58
C ASN A 65 8.01 21.70 9.77
N GLY A 66 8.80 20.63 9.58
CA GLY A 66 9.51 19.96 10.65
C GLY A 66 8.57 19.25 11.64
N VAL A 67 9.14 18.58 12.62
CA VAL A 67 8.40 17.89 13.69
C VAL A 67 8.84 18.46 15.03
N GLU A 68 7.89 18.75 15.91
CA GLU A 68 8.19 19.18 17.27
C GLU A 68 8.69 18.01 18.11
N VAL A 69 9.84 18.23 18.74
CA VAL A 69 10.49 17.32 19.67
C VAL A 69 10.47 17.96 21.05
N PRO A 70 9.66 17.45 21.99
CA PRO A 70 9.66 17.94 23.36
C PRO A 70 10.92 17.48 24.10
N HIS A 71 11.54 18.40 24.84
CA HIS A 71 12.69 18.14 25.69
C HIS A 71 12.24 18.09 27.15
N TYR A 72 12.53 16.99 27.83
CA TYR A 72 12.19 16.79 29.24
C TYR A 72 13.45 16.78 30.09
N TYR A 73 13.39 17.43 31.24
CA TYR A 73 14.42 17.35 32.27
C TYR A 73 13.73 17.09 33.61
N LYS A 74 14.15 16.02 34.29
CA LYS A 74 13.56 15.57 35.57
C LYS A 74 12.03 15.39 35.54
N GLY A 75 11.48 14.98 34.39
CA GLY A 75 10.03 14.78 34.22
C GLY A 75 9.24 16.04 33.88
N GLU A 76 9.87 17.21 33.86
CA GLU A 76 9.25 18.46 33.44
C GLU A 76 9.62 18.80 32.00
N LEU A 77 8.65 19.31 31.23
CA LEU A 77 8.87 19.78 29.87
C LEU A 77 9.67 21.10 29.94
N VAL A 78 10.91 21.07 29.50
CA VAL A 78 11.83 22.22 29.55
C VAL A 78 11.89 23.01 28.24
N GLY A 79 11.35 22.46 27.16
CA GLY A 79 11.23 23.19 25.89
C GLY A 79 10.82 22.28 24.73
N THR A 80 10.69 22.88 23.56
CA THR A 80 10.47 22.16 22.30
C THR A 80 11.50 22.63 21.28
N SER A 81 12.00 21.69 20.48
CA SER A 81 12.80 21.99 19.29
C SER A 81 12.11 21.43 18.07
N ARG A 82 12.40 21.98 16.89
CA ARG A 82 11.85 21.48 15.63
C ARG A 82 12.94 20.75 14.84
N GLN A 83 12.69 19.48 14.52
CA GLN A 83 13.57 18.67 13.71
C GLN A 83 13.05 18.61 12.27
N TYR A 84 13.90 18.97 11.32
CA TYR A 84 13.62 18.84 9.89
C TYR A 84 14.35 17.62 9.35
N ASP A 85 13.65 16.76 8.61
CA ASP A 85 14.27 15.60 7.96
C ASP A 85 14.70 15.97 6.54
N GLU A 86 15.94 16.43 6.40
CA GLU A 86 16.52 16.82 5.11
C GLU A 86 16.66 15.63 4.15
N ARG A 87 16.85 14.41 4.67
CA ARG A 87 16.98 13.21 3.83
C ARG A 87 15.65 12.88 3.19
N LEU A 88 14.56 13.04 3.94
CA LEU A 88 13.21 12.90 3.44
C LEU A 88 12.88 13.96 2.38
N ALA A 89 13.24 15.21 2.61
CA ALA A 89 13.07 16.30 1.65
C ALA A 89 13.80 16.03 0.32
N ILE A 90 15.07 15.59 0.40
CA ILE A 90 15.89 15.24 -0.76
C ILE A 90 15.30 14.05 -1.52
N TRP A 91 14.80 13.02 -0.82
CA TRP A 91 14.19 11.86 -1.46
C TRP A 91 12.91 12.25 -2.21
N ILE A 92 12.06 13.10 -1.63
CA ILE A 92 10.84 13.61 -2.28
C ILE A 92 11.21 14.42 -3.53
N ALA A 93 12.17 15.34 -3.41
CA ALA A 93 12.65 16.14 -4.54
C ALA A 93 13.23 15.27 -5.67
N ALA A 94 13.86 14.14 -5.34
CA ALA A 94 14.41 13.19 -6.30
C ALA A 94 13.36 12.25 -6.92
N ASN A 95 12.15 12.14 -6.35
CA ASN A 95 11.11 11.21 -6.80
C ASN A 95 9.72 11.88 -6.98
N PRO A 96 9.60 13.00 -7.73
CA PRO A 96 8.36 13.79 -7.78
C PRO A 96 7.16 13.03 -8.37
N TRP A 97 7.39 12.11 -9.32
CA TRP A 97 6.34 11.28 -9.93
C TRP A 97 5.83 10.14 -9.03
N LYS A 98 6.53 9.85 -7.92
CA LYS A 98 6.06 8.90 -6.88
C LYS A 98 5.27 9.60 -5.77
N VAL A 99 5.41 10.92 -5.66
CA VAL A 99 4.83 11.76 -4.61
C VAL A 99 3.59 12.52 -5.11
N GLY A 100 3.43 12.71 -6.43
CA GLY A 100 2.26 13.36 -6.99
C GLY A 100 1.68 12.68 -8.22
N ARG A 101 0.35 12.54 -8.26
CA ARG A 101 -0.42 12.66 -9.51
C ARG A 101 -1.68 13.51 -9.34
N HIS A 102 -1.97 14.22 -10.43
CA HIS A 102 -3.01 15.22 -10.67
C HIS A 102 -4.45 14.73 -10.35
N GLN A 103 -5.34 15.66 -9.95
CA GLN A 103 -6.73 15.44 -9.49
C GLN A 103 -7.61 14.60 -10.45
N LEU A 104 -7.39 14.65 -11.77
CA LEU A 104 -8.14 13.89 -12.79
C LEU A 104 -7.85 12.38 -12.76
N ALA A 105 -6.69 11.96 -12.25
CA ALA A 105 -6.32 10.56 -12.13
C ALA A 105 -7.10 9.83 -11.00
N ARG A 106 -7.66 10.59 -10.05
CA ARG A 106 -8.43 10.06 -8.89
C ARG A 106 -9.86 9.63 -9.26
N GLU A 107 -10.53 10.37 -10.15
CA GLU A 107 -11.94 10.09 -10.51
C GLU A 107 -12.09 8.82 -11.35
N TYR A 108 -11.06 8.44 -12.12
CA TYR A 108 -11.02 7.16 -12.85
C TYR A 108 -10.57 5.97 -11.98
N SER A 109 -9.71 6.19 -10.97
CA SER A 109 -9.13 5.11 -10.16
C SER A 109 -10.11 4.54 -9.12
N ALA A 110 -10.97 5.39 -8.52
CA ALA A 110 -12.01 4.91 -7.61
C ALA A 110 -13.05 4.04 -8.35
N LYS A 111 -13.47 4.47 -9.54
CA LYS A 111 -14.39 3.68 -10.39
C LYS A 111 -13.77 2.35 -10.80
N GLY A 112 -12.51 2.35 -11.22
CA GLY A 112 -11.76 1.12 -11.53
C GLY A 112 -11.57 0.21 -10.32
N PHE A 113 -11.36 0.76 -9.12
CA PHE A 113 -11.28 -0.03 -7.90
C PHE A 113 -12.61 -0.65 -7.51
N ASP A 114 -13.72 0.09 -7.61
CA ASP A 114 -15.06 -0.45 -7.34
C ASP A 114 -15.45 -1.53 -8.38
N GLU A 115 -15.12 -1.33 -9.66
CA GLU A 115 -15.28 -2.34 -10.72
C GLU A 115 -14.42 -3.59 -10.42
N LEU A 116 -13.18 -3.42 -9.95
CA LEU A 116 -12.31 -4.52 -9.54
C LEU A 116 -12.85 -5.25 -8.30
N LEU A 117 -13.38 -4.54 -7.31
CA LEU A 117 -14.02 -5.14 -6.14
C LEU A 117 -15.26 -5.93 -6.55
N GLN A 118 -16.10 -5.38 -7.42
CA GLN A 118 -17.25 -6.09 -7.98
C GLN A 118 -16.79 -7.36 -8.71
N ARG A 119 -15.73 -7.28 -9.52
CA ARG A 119 -15.14 -8.44 -10.21
C ARG A 119 -14.61 -9.52 -9.25
N ILE A 120 -14.01 -9.13 -8.13
CA ILE A 120 -13.53 -10.06 -7.09
C ILE A 120 -14.71 -10.74 -6.38
N GLU A 121 -15.83 -10.03 -6.24
CA GLU A 121 -17.00 -10.53 -5.52
C GLU A 121 -17.87 -11.46 -6.36
N THR A 122 -18.06 -11.14 -7.65
CA THR A 122 -19.01 -11.86 -8.52
C THR A 122 -18.35 -12.80 -9.53
N GLY A 123 -17.04 -12.65 -9.78
CA GLY A 123 -16.34 -13.41 -10.82
C GLY A 123 -15.49 -14.57 -10.30
N PRO A 124 -14.88 -15.36 -11.21
CA PRO A 124 -13.95 -16.43 -10.86
C PRO A 124 -12.75 -15.94 -10.04
N LEU A 125 -12.15 -16.85 -9.25
CA LEU A 125 -10.97 -16.53 -8.41
C LEU A 125 -9.76 -16.10 -9.24
N ASP A 126 -9.59 -16.67 -10.43
CA ASP A 126 -8.51 -16.35 -11.37
C ASP A 126 -9.00 -15.37 -12.45
N TRP A 127 -8.04 -14.80 -13.18
CA TRP A 127 -8.33 -14.03 -14.39
C TRP A 127 -8.92 -14.95 -15.45
N THR A 128 -9.93 -14.46 -16.17
CA THR A 128 -10.40 -15.14 -17.38
C THR A 128 -9.43 -14.87 -18.54
N ASP A 129 -9.39 -15.75 -19.55
CA ASP A 129 -8.52 -15.59 -20.72
C ASP A 129 -8.77 -14.27 -21.47
N ASP A 130 -10.02 -13.78 -21.44
CA ASP A 130 -10.42 -12.51 -22.04
C ASP A 130 -9.95 -11.28 -21.23
N GLU A 131 -9.83 -11.41 -19.90
CA GLU A 131 -9.40 -10.32 -18.99
C GLU A 131 -7.88 -10.26 -18.82
N ALA A 132 -7.20 -11.40 -18.86
CA ALA A 132 -5.76 -11.46 -18.65
C ALA A 132 -4.99 -10.72 -19.74
N GLY A 133 -5.52 -10.66 -20.98
CA GLY A 133 -4.81 -10.10 -22.14
C GLY A 133 -3.41 -10.69 -22.33
N ARG A 134 -2.62 -10.18 -23.30
CA ARG A 134 -1.22 -10.61 -23.43
C ARG A 134 -0.31 -9.96 -22.38
N GLU A 135 -0.54 -8.68 -22.08
CA GLU A 135 0.26 -7.90 -21.13
C GLU A 135 -0.02 -8.26 -19.66
N GLY A 136 -1.28 -8.54 -19.30
CA GLY A 136 -1.63 -8.98 -17.94
C GLY A 136 -1.06 -10.36 -17.64
N ALA A 137 -1.15 -11.32 -18.57
CA ALA A 137 -0.52 -12.64 -18.41
C ALA A 137 1.00 -12.58 -18.19
N GLU A 138 1.70 -11.62 -18.80
CA GLU A 138 3.14 -11.41 -18.63
C GLU A 138 3.49 -10.68 -17.33
N ALA A 139 2.69 -9.67 -16.95
CA ALA A 139 2.80 -8.99 -15.66
C ALA A 139 2.54 -9.95 -14.48
N LEU A 140 1.58 -10.86 -14.62
CA LEU A 140 1.26 -11.90 -13.63
C LEU A 140 2.39 -12.92 -13.49
N ARG A 141 3.01 -13.35 -14.60
CA ARG A 141 4.22 -14.19 -14.56
C ARG A 141 5.37 -13.46 -13.86
N ARG A 142 5.59 -12.18 -14.20
CA ARG A 142 6.64 -11.35 -13.60
C ARG A 142 6.42 -11.14 -12.10
N ALA A 143 5.19 -10.87 -11.66
CA ALA A 143 4.83 -10.75 -10.25
C ALA A 143 5.10 -12.04 -9.47
N ARG A 144 4.76 -13.20 -10.04
CA ARG A 144 5.06 -14.51 -9.46
C ARG A 144 6.58 -14.75 -9.33
N THR A 145 7.38 -14.26 -10.28
CA THR A 145 8.85 -14.30 -10.22
C THR A 145 9.45 -13.36 -9.17
N TYR A 146 8.95 -12.12 -9.06
CA TYR A 146 9.43 -11.17 -8.04
C TYR A 146 9.12 -11.62 -6.62
N GLN A 147 7.98 -12.29 -6.39
CA GLN A 147 7.66 -12.82 -5.07
C GLN A 147 8.59 -13.97 -4.65
N GLY A 148 8.96 -14.86 -5.57
CA GLY A 148 10.00 -15.87 -5.30
C GLY A 148 11.35 -15.24 -4.93
N ALA A 149 11.67 -14.06 -5.48
CA ALA A 149 12.87 -13.31 -5.11
C ALA A 149 12.75 -12.60 -3.74
N LEU A 150 11.57 -12.07 -3.40
CA LEU A 150 11.32 -11.42 -2.11
C LEU A 150 11.24 -12.43 -0.95
N GLU A 151 10.67 -13.62 -1.17
CA GLU A 151 10.67 -14.72 -0.19
C GLU A 151 12.10 -15.20 0.12
N GLY A 152 12.99 -15.22 -0.88
CA GLY A 152 14.43 -15.45 -0.66
C GLY A 152 15.11 -14.34 0.15
N TRP A 153 14.69 -13.08 -0.02
CA TRP A 153 15.31 -11.94 0.66
C TRP A 153 14.85 -11.78 2.12
N TYR A 154 13.58 -12.09 2.42
CA TYR A 154 13.05 -12.08 3.79
C TYR A 154 13.27 -13.41 4.53
N GLY A 155 13.42 -14.53 3.84
CA GLY A 155 13.68 -15.85 4.42
C GLY A 155 15.14 -16.12 4.78
N SER A 156 16.11 -15.39 4.20
CA SER A 156 17.53 -15.49 4.55
C SER A 156 17.95 -14.63 5.76
N ASN A 157 17.06 -13.82 6.33
CA ASN A 157 17.35 -12.92 7.45
C ASN A 157 16.48 -13.20 8.70
N ALA A 158 15.93 -14.41 8.82
CA ALA A 158 15.20 -14.90 9.99
C ALA A 158 16.02 -15.93 10.77
#